data_AF-A0A2E8E0C3-F1
#
_entry.id   AF-A0A2E8E0C3-F1
#
_cell.length_a   1.000
_cell.length_b   1.000
_cell.length_c   1.000
_cell.angle_alpha   90.00
_cell.angle_beta   90.00
_cell.angle_gamma   90.00
#
_symmetry.space_group_name_H-M   'P 1'
#
loop_
_entity.id
_entity.type
_entity.pdbx_description
1 polymer ?
#
loop_
_entity_poly.entity_id
_entity_poly.type
_entity_poly.pdbx_seq_one_letter_code
_entity_poly.pdbx_strand_id
1 'polypeptide(L)'
;MIGTGSPRSVRPDKVTLIAVWFGISAAFSLFVAVTSVLMLLGILLPEIGNDPEAGMVTFGLSSGVFLFSGLGVLNIAAVVGVLQLREWGRWLAMVLAIMGLIFIPIGTIVGVFIIRYLLTDEARHAFGSAIPPSA
;
A
#
# COMPACT_ATOMS: atom_id res chain seq x y z
N MET A 1 -13.72 36.38 19.06
CA MET A 1 -12.61 36.05 18.16
C MET A 1 -12.07 34.69 18.56
N ILE A 2 -12.49 33.61 17.89
CA ILE A 2 -12.04 32.24 18.18
C ILE A 2 -10.97 31.91 17.15
N GLY A 3 -9.71 31.90 17.58
CA GLY A 3 -8.61 31.37 16.79
C GLY A 3 -8.64 29.85 16.84
N THR A 4 -9.28 29.20 15.87
CA THR A 4 -9.04 27.77 15.58
C THR A 4 -7.88 27.65 14.60
N GLY A 5 -6.71 28.15 15.00
CA GLY A 5 -5.46 27.78 14.36
C GLY A 5 -5.09 26.39 14.86
N SER A 6 -5.64 25.33 14.25
CA SER A 6 -5.02 24.02 14.41
C SER A 6 -3.56 24.16 13.96
N PRO A 7 -2.58 23.60 14.69
CA PRO A 7 -1.20 23.60 14.23
C PRO A 7 -1.20 22.96 12.86
N ARG A 8 -1.00 23.74 11.79
CA ARG A 8 -0.89 23.19 10.44
C ARG A 8 0.24 22.18 10.51
N SER A 9 -0.10 20.91 10.40
CA SER A 9 0.90 19.86 10.41
C SER A 9 1.87 20.17 9.26
N VAL A 10 3.16 19.97 9.47
CA VAL A 10 4.21 20.27 8.49
C VAL A 10 4.01 19.50 7.16
N ARG A 11 3.02 18.59 7.08
CA ARG A 11 2.69 17.74 5.95
C ARG A 11 1.25 18.01 5.45
N PRO A 12 0.99 17.98 4.14
CA PRO A 12 -0.38 18.10 3.62
C PRO A 12 -1.27 16.97 4.14
N ASP A 13 -2.48 17.27 4.64
CA ASP A 13 -3.39 16.28 5.23
C ASP A 13 -3.69 15.10 4.29
N LYS A 14 -3.74 15.36 2.98
CA LYS A 14 -3.97 14.34 1.94
C LYS A 14 -2.82 13.34 1.84
N VAL A 15 -1.57 13.77 2.03
CA VAL A 15 -0.39 12.89 2.06
C VAL A 15 -0.47 11.93 3.23
N THR A 16 -0.87 12.43 4.40
CA THR A 16 -1.09 11.59 5.59
C THR A 16 -2.21 10.58 5.35
N LEU A 17 -3.32 10.99 4.71
CA LEU A 17 -4.42 10.08 4.39
C LEU A 17 -3.97 8.94 3.45
N ILE A 18 -3.16 9.26 2.44
CA ILE A 18 -2.58 8.27 1.51
C ILE A 18 -1.68 7.28 2.26
N ALA A 19 -0.82 7.80 3.15
CA ALA A 19 0.05 6.96 3.96
C ALA A 19 -0.74 6.05 4.91
N VAL A 20 -1.81 6.55 5.54
CA VAL A 20 -2.68 5.73 6.40
C VAL A 20 -3.33 4.61 5.59
N TRP A 21 -3.84 4.91 4.40
CA TRP A 21 -4.44 3.90 3.52
C TRP A 21 -3.45 2.77 3.21
N PHE A 22 -2.27 3.10 2.68
CA PHE A 22 -1.25 2.09 2.37
C PHE A 22 -0.74 1.37 3.62
N GLY A 23 -0.67 2.05 4.77
CA GLY A 23 -0.33 1.43 6.04
C GLY A 23 -1.34 0.36 6.48
N ILE A 24 -2.63 0.64 6.36
CA ILE A 24 -3.70 -0.33 6.63
C ILE A 24 -3.62 -1.49 5.63
N SER A 25 -3.44 -1.21 4.34
CA SER A 25 -3.28 -2.25 3.31
C SER A 25 -2.04 -3.13 3.55
N ALA A 26 -0.93 -2.54 4.01
CA ALA A 26 0.26 -3.28 4.39
C ALA A 26 -0.01 -4.20 5.59
N ALA A 27 -0.61 -3.67 6.65
CA ALA A 27 -0.91 -4.43 7.86
C ALA A 27 -1.83 -5.61 7.55
N PHE A 28 -2.88 -5.39 6.75
CA PHE A 28 -3.78 -6.45 6.29
C PHE A 28 -3.04 -7.51 5.45
N SER A 29 -2.25 -7.09 4.46
CA SER A 29 -1.52 -8.02 3.59
C SER A 29 -0.52 -8.86 4.38
N LEU A 30 0.23 -8.26 5.30
CA LEU A 30 1.17 -8.99 6.14
C LEU A 30 0.48 -9.91 7.14
N PHE A 31 -0.68 -9.52 7.68
CA PHE A 31 -1.48 -10.41 8.52
C PHE A 31 -1.93 -11.66 7.76
N VAL A 32 -2.43 -11.51 6.54
CA VAL A 32 -2.78 -12.65 5.66
C VAL A 32 -1.55 -13.50 5.34
N ALA A 33 -0.40 -12.88 5.04
CA ALA A 33 0.82 -13.62 4.77
C ALA A 33 1.29 -14.44 5.99
N VAL A 34 1.33 -13.82 7.18
CA VAL A 34 1.75 -14.49 8.42
C VAL A 34 0.82 -15.65 8.76
N THR A 35 -0.49 -15.43 8.74
CA THR A 35 -1.47 -16.50 9.01
C THR A 35 -1.35 -17.65 8.00
N SER A 36 -1.12 -17.35 6.72
CA SER A 36 -0.89 -18.37 5.69
C SER A 36 0.40 -19.17 5.93
N VAL A 37 1.48 -18.52 6.37
CA VAL A 37 2.72 -19.20 6.77
C VAL A 37 2.47 -20.12 7.96
N LEU A 38 1.75 -19.65 8.99
CA LEU A 38 1.43 -20.48 10.16
C LEU A 38 0.60 -21.71 9.78
N MET A 39 -0.36 -21.56 8.86
CA MET A 39 -1.15 -22.69 8.34
C MET A 39 -0.29 -23.68 7.55
N LEU A 40 0.61 -23.20 6.69
CA LEU A 40 1.56 -24.03 5.95
C LEU A 40 2.45 -24.85 6.89
N LEU A 41 3.06 -24.19 7.88
CA LEU A 41 3.98 -24.82 8.83
C LEU A 41 3.27 -25.78 9.80
N GLY A 42 2.10 -25.39 10.30
CA GLY A 42 1.42 -26.10 11.40
C GLY A 42 0.49 -27.23 10.96
N ILE A 43 -0.01 -27.20 9.72
CA ILE A 43 -1.03 -28.16 9.26
C ILE A 43 -0.57 -28.88 7.99
N LEU A 44 -0.09 -28.15 6.98
CA LEU A 44 0.06 -28.72 5.65
C LEU A 44 1.39 -29.43 5.42
N LEU A 45 2.50 -28.88 5.88
CA LEU A 45 3.82 -29.48 5.71
C LEU A 45 3.92 -30.94 6.19
N PRO A 46 3.32 -31.32 7.34
CA PRO A 46 3.26 -32.72 7.78
C PRO A 46 2.52 -33.67 6.81
N GLU A 47 1.59 -33.15 6.01
CA GLU A 47 0.68 -33.94 5.18
C GLU A 47 1.10 -34.06 3.70
N ILE A 48 2.04 -33.23 3.22
CA ILE A 48 2.47 -33.16 1.80
C ILE A 48 2.96 -34.52 1.23
N GLY A 49 3.44 -35.42 2.08
CA GLY A 49 3.87 -36.76 1.68
C GLY A 49 2.78 -37.83 1.70
N ASN A 50 1.64 -37.56 2.34
CA ASN A 50 0.60 -38.55 2.61
C ASN A 50 -0.67 -38.32 1.78
N ASP A 51 -0.92 -37.07 1.37
CA ASP A 51 -2.13 -36.67 0.65
C ASP A 51 -1.80 -35.82 -0.58
N PRO A 52 -2.13 -36.28 -1.80
CA PRO A 52 -2.01 -35.48 -3.03
C PRO A 52 -2.75 -34.14 -2.99
N GLU A 53 -3.87 -34.03 -2.26
CA GLU A 53 -4.61 -32.77 -2.11
C GLU A 53 -3.83 -31.73 -1.30
N ALA A 54 -3.05 -32.16 -0.31
CA ALA A 54 -2.19 -31.29 0.50
C ALA A 54 -1.16 -30.54 -0.37
N GLY A 55 -0.71 -31.15 -1.46
CA GLY A 55 0.19 -30.51 -2.43
C GLY A 55 -0.43 -29.29 -3.12
N MET A 56 -1.68 -29.41 -3.59
CA MET A 56 -2.38 -28.30 -4.26
C MET A 56 -2.68 -27.14 -3.29
N VAL A 57 -3.12 -27.46 -2.07
CA VAL A 57 -3.38 -26.45 -1.04
C VAL A 57 -2.08 -25.75 -0.63
N THR A 58 -0.99 -26.50 -0.48
CA THR A 58 0.34 -25.95 -0.18
C THR A 58 0.80 -24.98 -1.27
N PHE A 59 0.63 -25.35 -2.55
CA PHE A 59 0.98 -24.47 -3.67
C PHE A 59 0.16 -23.16 -3.65
N GLY A 60 -1.16 -23.27 -3.45
CA GLY A 60 -2.05 -22.11 -3.37
C GLY A 60 -1.68 -21.15 -2.24
N LEU A 61 -1.45 -21.68 -1.03
CA LEU A 61 -1.06 -20.87 0.12
C LEU A 61 0.35 -20.30 -0.03
N SER A 62 1.31 -21.05 -0.57
CA SER A 62 2.67 -20.55 -0.81
C SER A 62 2.67 -19.39 -1.81
N SER A 63 1.87 -19.50 -2.87
CA SER A 63 1.63 -18.41 -3.82
C SER A 63 1.00 -17.20 -3.14
N GLY A 64 0.01 -17.44 -2.27
CA GLY A 64 -0.59 -16.41 -1.43
C GLY A 64 0.44 -15.69 -0.56
N VAL A 65 1.26 -16.43 0.19
CA VAL A 65 2.33 -15.87 1.03
C VAL A 65 3.27 -14.98 0.21
N PHE A 66 3.72 -15.46 -0.94
CA PHE A 66 4.59 -14.69 -1.83
C PHE A 66 3.94 -13.37 -2.26
N LEU A 67 2.70 -13.43 -2.77
CA LEU A 67 1.97 -12.25 -3.27
C LEU A 67 1.67 -11.25 -2.15
N PHE A 68 1.11 -11.71 -1.02
CA PHE A 68 0.72 -10.83 0.08
C PHE A 68 1.93 -10.25 0.84
N SER A 69 3.03 -10.98 0.93
CA SER A 69 4.28 -10.44 1.49
C SER A 69 4.84 -9.34 0.58
N GLY A 70 4.90 -9.59 -0.74
CA GLY A 70 5.36 -8.61 -1.72
C GLY A 70 4.51 -7.33 -1.70
N LEU A 71 3.18 -7.49 -1.72
CA LEU A 71 2.25 -6.35 -1.59
C LEU A 71 2.43 -5.63 -0.26
N GLY A 72 2.59 -6.34 0.85
CA GLY A 72 2.85 -5.74 2.17
C GLY A 72 4.10 -4.85 2.15
N VAL A 73 5.21 -5.35 1.60
CA VAL A 73 6.47 -4.61 1.47
C VAL A 73 6.32 -3.39 0.57
N LEU A 74 5.67 -3.52 -0.59
CA LEU A 74 5.45 -2.39 -1.50
C LEU A 74 4.58 -1.30 -0.87
N ASN A 75 3.53 -1.69 -0.13
CA ASN A 75 2.69 -0.75 0.60
C ASN A 75 3.50 -0.01 1.69
N ILE A 76 4.36 -0.71 2.45
CA ILE A 76 5.26 -0.06 3.42
C ILE A 76 6.22 0.90 2.71
N ALA A 77 6.80 0.50 1.59
CA ALA A 77 7.68 1.37 0.81
C ALA A 77 6.93 2.63 0.33
N ALA A 78 5.66 2.50 -0.07
CA ALA A 78 4.81 3.65 -0.41
C ALA A 78 4.56 4.56 0.79
N VAL A 79 4.27 4.01 1.98
CA VAL A 79 4.15 4.80 3.23
C VAL A 79 5.43 5.61 3.48
N VAL A 80 6.59 4.96 3.42
CA VAL A 80 7.89 5.61 3.63
C VAL A 80 8.13 6.70 2.59
N GLY A 81 7.95 6.40 1.31
CA GLY A 81 8.17 7.34 0.22
C GLY A 81 7.23 8.55 0.27
N VAL A 82 5.95 8.33 0.57
CA VAL A 82 4.90 9.36 0.68
C VAL A 82 5.13 10.25 1.91
N LEU A 83 5.41 9.67 3.07
CA LEU A 83 5.65 10.44 4.30
C LEU A 83 6.96 11.24 4.27
N GLN A 84 7.95 10.79 3.50
CA GLN A 84 9.20 11.51 3.26
C GLN A 84 9.13 12.46 2.06
N LEU A 85 7.96 12.59 1.40
CA LEU A 85 7.75 13.44 0.23
C LEU A 85 8.76 13.19 -0.91
N ARG A 86 9.18 11.93 -1.09
CA ARG A 86 10.15 11.57 -2.14
C ARG A 86 9.44 11.30 -3.46
N GLU A 87 9.99 11.76 -4.57
CA GLU A 87 9.38 11.62 -5.89
C GLU A 87 9.07 10.15 -6.27
N TRP A 88 9.98 9.21 -5.96
CA TRP A 88 9.74 7.78 -6.19
C TRP A 88 8.54 7.25 -5.39
N GLY A 89 8.28 7.83 -4.21
CA GLY A 89 7.13 7.49 -3.38
C GLY A 89 5.80 7.89 -4.02
N ARG A 90 5.78 9.03 -4.72
CA ARG A 90 4.62 9.49 -5.53
C ARG A 90 4.31 8.49 -6.64
N TRP A 91 5.33 8.07 -7.39
CA TRP A 91 5.15 7.12 -8.49
C TRP A 91 4.75 5.73 -7.99
N LEU A 92 5.36 5.24 -6.92
CA LEU A 92 4.98 3.97 -6.32
C LEU A 92 3.52 4.00 -5.81
N ALA A 93 3.13 5.06 -5.10
CA ALA A 93 1.75 5.25 -4.66
C ALA A 93 0.76 5.31 -5.83
N MET A 94 1.15 5.94 -6.94
CA MET A 94 0.34 5.98 -8.17
C MET A 94 0.12 4.58 -8.74
N VAL A 95 1.20 3.80 -8.90
CA VAL A 95 1.13 2.42 -9.43
C VAL A 95 0.26 1.54 -8.54
N LEU A 96 0.47 1.59 -7.22
CA LEU A 96 -0.33 0.81 -6.27
C LEU A 96 -1.80 1.24 -6.26
N ALA A 97 -2.09 2.53 -6.42
CA ALA A 97 -3.46 3.03 -6.53
C ALA A 97 -4.15 2.53 -7.82
N ILE A 98 -3.42 2.46 -8.94
CA ILE A 98 -3.93 1.88 -10.21
C ILE A 98 -4.21 0.39 -10.04
N MET A 99 -3.30 -0.37 -9.44
CA MET A 99 -3.53 -1.79 -9.12
C MET A 99 -4.74 -1.96 -8.19
N GLY A 100 -4.91 -1.03 -7.25
CA GLY A 100 -6.05 -0.96 -6.33
C GLY A 100 -7.41 -0.83 -7.02
N LEU A 101 -7.46 -0.28 -8.24
CA LEU A 101 -8.72 -0.09 -8.97
C LEU A 101 -9.44 -1.40 -9.28
N ILE A 102 -8.72 -2.52 -9.33
CA ILE A 102 -9.26 -3.87 -9.57
C ILE A 102 -10.14 -4.33 -8.39
N PHE A 103 -9.88 -3.81 -7.18
CA PHE A 103 -10.61 -4.19 -5.96
C PHE A 103 -11.87 -3.34 -5.76
N ILE A 104 -12.94 -3.68 -6.49
CA ILE A 104 -14.23 -2.97 -6.45
C ILE A 104 -15.03 -3.35 -5.19
N PRO A 105 -15.71 -2.39 -4.50
CA PRO A 105 -15.78 -0.96 -4.82
C PRO A 105 -14.74 -0.09 -4.09
N ILE A 106 -14.20 -0.56 -2.97
CA ILE A 106 -13.41 0.27 -2.05
C ILE A 106 -12.08 0.70 -2.69
N GLY A 107 -11.36 -0.24 -3.31
CA GLY A 107 -10.08 0.04 -3.97
C GLY A 107 -10.24 1.00 -5.15
N THR A 108 -11.36 0.98 -5.85
CA THR A 108 -11.66 1.93 -6.92
C THR A 108 -11.85 3.35 -6.39
N ILE A 109 -12.68 3.53 -5.36
CA ILE A 109 -12.95 4.85 -4.78
C ILE A 109 -11.66 5.47 -4.24
N VAL A 110 -10.92 4.69 -3.46
CA VAL A 110 -9.65 5.17 -2.87
C VAL A 110 -8.60 5.36 -3.95
N GLY A 111 -8.45 4.42 -4.88
CA GLY A 111 -7.48 4.51 -5.97
C GLY A 111 -7.69 5.76 -6.83
N VAL A 112 -8.93 6.05 -7.24
CA VAL A 112 -9.25 7.27 -8.00
C VAL A 112 -8.93 8.53 -7.18
N PHE A 113 -9.24 8.55 -5.88
CA PHE A 113 -8.91 9.68 -5.01
C PHE A 113 -7.39 9.93 -4.96
N ILE A 114 -6.60 8.86 -4.75
CA ILE A 114 -5.13 8.93 -4.67
C ILE A 114 -4.56 9.42 -6.01
N ILE A 115 -4.96 8.79 -7.12
CA ILE A 115 -4.49 9.15 -8.47
C ILE A 115 -4.79 10.61 -8.77
N ARG A 116 -6.04 11.04 -8.54
CA ARG A 116 -6.47 12.42 -8.82
C ARG A 116 -5.66 13.42 -8.01
N TYR A 117 -5.36 13.14 -6.75
CA TYR A 117 -4.53 14.01 -5.93
C TYR A 117 -3.07 14.06 -6.41
N LEU A 118 -2.45 12.89 -6.64
CA LEU A 118 -1.02 12.81 -6.99
C LEU A 118 -0.68 13.40 -8.38
N LEU A 119 -1.70 13.66 -9.21
CA LEU A 119 -1.56 14.37 -10.49
C LEU A 119 -1.62 15.90 -10.35
N THR A 120 -2.12 16.43 -9.23
CA THR A 120 -2.23 17.88 -9.00
C THR A 120 -0.88 18.56 -8.89
N ASP A 121 -0.84 19.86 -9.21
CA ASP A 121 0.36 20.68 -9.01
C ASP A 121 0.75 20.75 -7.53
N GLU A 122 -0.22 20.80 -6.61
CA GLU A 122 0.00 20.74 -5.16
C GLU A 122 0.88 19.52 -4.79
N ALA A 123 0.51 18.33 -5.27
CA ALA A 123 1.30 17.12 -5.04
C ALA A 123 2.66 17.22 -5.75
N ARG A 124 2.71 17.67 -7.01
CA ARG A 124 4.00 17.79 -7.73
C ARG A 124 5.00 18.67 -6.99
N HIS A 125 4.55 19.79 -6.43
CA HIS A 125 5.38 20.69 -5.62
C HIS A 125 5.77 20.04 -4.29
N ALA A 126 4.81 19.41 -3.59
CA ALA A 126 5.08 18.74 -2.32
C ALA A 126 6.14 17.64 -2.44
N PHE A 127 6.15 16.91 -3.55
CA PHE A 127 7.09 15.82 -3.84
C PHE A 127 8.38 16.27 -4.56
N GLY A 128 8.62 17.58 -4.71
CA GLY A 128 9.84 18.12 -5.32
C GLY A 128 9.96 17.95 -6.84
N SER A 129 8.85 17.69 -7.54
CA SER A 129 8.79 17.48 -8.99
C SER A 129 8.39 18.72 -9.80
N ALA A 130 8.31 19.90 -9.16
CA ALA A 130 8.01 21.15 -9.85
C ALA A 130 9.28 21.76 -10.48
N ILE A 131 9.19 22.11 -11.77
CA ILE A 131 10.20 22.94 -12.44
C ILE A 131 10.05 24.37 -11.85
N PRO A 132 11.14 25.02 -11.39
CA PRO A 132 11.05 26.39 -10.91
C PRO A 132 10.50 27.30 -12.01
N PRO A 133 9.61 28.27 -11.68
CA PRO A 133 9.14 29.23 -12.67
C PRO A 133 10.37 29.94 -13.26
N SER A 134 10.50 29.91 -14.59
CA SER A 134 11.56 30.63 -15.30
C SER A 134 11.49 32.10 -14.89
N ALA A 135 12.55 32.56 -14.23
CA ALA A 135 12.78 33.96 -13.86
C ALA A 135 13.08 34.82 -15.09
#